data_AF-A0A4D5RUK3-F1
#
_entry.id   AF-A0A4D5RUK3-F1
#
_cell.length_a   1.000
_cell.length_b   1.000
_cell.length_c   1.000
_cell.angle_alpha   90.00
_cell.angle_beta   90.00
_cell.angle_gamma   90.00
#
_symmetry.space_group_name_H-M   'P 1'
#
loop_
_entity.id
_entity.type
_entity.pdbx_description
1 polymer ?
#
loop_
_entity_poly.entity_id
_entity_poly.type
_entity_poly.pdbx_seq_one_letter_code
_entity_poly.pdbx_strand_id
1 'polypeptide(L)'
;MEKEGLVRALKSLQEQGVEVGTIVTDRHREVNAYLRINHPDVQHRFDAWHFEKGIKKKTDAVSRTKAHEVLRKWKSTIIRHVYCCARTSDGDGDLVLAKWTSIMRHVIDVPIHRDPLHPACAHGDIGNRKWLEEGQPSRGTCCSYLYLKIPHFCTGTETFRRLESVLMPALLLRDIPRISPKEQTYALESFHGILVHFAPRSRKFKYEGMLART
;
A
#
# COMPACT_ATOMS: atom_id res chain seq x y z
N MET A 1 -6.13 11.58 20.32
CA MET A 1 -7.44 10.92 20.23
C MET A 1 -7.28 9.47 19.77
N GLU A 2 -6.73 9.20 18.57
CA GLU A 2 -6.65 7.83 18.01
C GLU A 2 -5.89 6.84 18.90
N LYS A 3 -4.67 7.19 19.37
CA LYS A 3 -3.90 6.34 20.29
C LYS A 3 -4.66 6.04 21.57
N GLU A 4 -5.26 7.07 22.17
CA GLU A 4 -6.00 6.95 23.42
C GLU A 4 -7.22 6.04 23.27
N GLY A 5 -7.98 6.20 22.19
CA GLY A 5 -9.11 5.32 21.88
C GLY A 5 -8.67 3.86 21.71
N LEU A 6 -7.55 3.62 21.02
CA LEU A 6 -6.99 2.27 20.89
C LEU A 6 -6.58 1.68 22.25
N VAL A 7 -5.88 2.46 23.09
CA VAL A 7 -5.45 2.03 24.43
C VAL A 7 -6.65 1.59 25.27
N ARG A 8 -7.71 2.40 25.29
CA ARG A 8 -8.95 2.09 26.04
C ARG A 8 -9.67 0.87 25.48
N ALA A 9 -9.76 0.76 24.15
CA ALA A 9 -10.38 -0.39 23.50
C ALA A 9 -9.65 -1.69 23.85
N LEU A 10 -8.32 -1.70 23.79
CA LEU A 10 -7.52 -2.88 24.15
C LEU A 10 -7.67 -3.24 25.62
N LYS A 11 -7.66 -2.24 26.51
CA LYS A 11 -7.91 -2.46 27.94
C LYS A 11 -9.27 -3.10 28.19
N SER A 12 -10.32 -2.59 27.54
CA SER A 12 -11.68 -3.12 27.69
C SER A 12 -11.80 -4.56 27.19
N LEU A 13 -11.16 -4.90 26.06
CA LEU A 13 -11.10 -6.28 25.56
C LEU A 13 -10.39 -7.21 26.54
N GLN A 14 -9.26 -6.76 27.10
CA GLN A 14 -8.51 -7.51 28.11
C GLN A 14 -9.33 -7.73 29.40
N GLU A 15 -10.05 -6.71 29.87
CA GLU A 15 -10.95 -6.81 31.04
C GLU A 15 -12.09 -7.82 30.81
N GLN A 16 -12.47 -8.07 29.56
CA GLN A 16 -13.44 -9.09 29.16
C GLN A 16 -12.81 -10.47 28.88
N GLY A 17 -11.50 -10.63 29.10
CA GLY A 17 -10.79 -11.87 28.84
C GLY A 17 -10.57 -12.18 27.36
N VAL A 18 -10.69 -11.18 26.47
CA VAL A 18 -10.44 -11.35 25.03
C VAL A 18 -8.96 -11.17 24.73
N GLU A 19 -8.33 -12.20 24.18
CA GLU A 19 -6.96 -12.15 23.69
C GLU A 19 -6.92 -11.63 22.24
N VAL A 20 -6.16 -10.57 22.01
CA VAL A 20 -6.07 -9.93 20.69
C VAL A 20 -4.85 -10.45 19.94
N GLY A 21 -5.04 -11.37 18.99
CA GLY A 21 -3.93 -11.93 18.20
C GLY A 21 -3.40 -10.99 17.10
N THR A 22 -4.27 -10.19 16.48
CA THR A 22 -3.90 -9.30 15.36
C THR A 22 -4.65 -7.99 15.43
N ILE A 23 -3.96 -6.90 15.16
CA ILE A 23 -4.54 -5.56 15.05
C ILE A 23 -4.17 -4.97 13.70
N VAL A 24 -5.18 -4.41 13.01
CA VAL A 24 -5.00 -3.64 11.78
C VAL A 24 -5.29 -2.17 12.05
N THR A 25 -4.34 -1.29 11.72
CA THR A 25 -4.52 0.16 11.88
C THR A 25 -4.06 0.94 10.65
N ASP A 26 -4.34 2.24 10.67
CA ASP A 26 -3.64 3.22 9.85
C ASP A 26 -2.14 3.27 10.17
N ARG A 27 -1.38 3.94 9.30
CA ARG A 27 0.06 4.19 9.50
C ARG A 27 0.33 5.34 10.48
N HIS A 28 -0.46 5.45 11.55
CA HIS A 28 -0.30 6.49 12.57
C HIS A 28 0.95 6.21 13.43
N ARG A 29 1.89 7.16 13.48
CA ARG A 29 3.21 6.96 14.11
C ARG A 29 3.12 6.58 15.58
N GLU A 30 2.27 7.26 16.35
CA GLU A 30 2.16 7.01 17.79
C GLU A 30 1.47 5.69 18.10
N VAL A 31 0.52 5.26 17.26
CA VAL A 31 -0.20 3.98 17.42
C VAL A 31 0.78 2.83 17.14
N ASN A 32 1.53 2.94 16.04
CA ASN A 32 2.56 1.97 15.68
C ASN A 32 3.65 1.86 16.77
N ALA A 33 4.09 3.00 17.32
CA ALA A 33 5.05 3.00 18.43
C ALA A 33 4.45 2.37 19.69
N TYR A 34 3.21 2.70 20.04
CA TYR A 34 2.51 2.17 21.20
C TYR A 34 2.35 0.65 21.13
N LEU A 35 1.81 0.12 20.02
CA LEU A 35 1.62 -1.32 19.84
C LEU A 35 2.95 -2.08 19.89
N ARG A 36 3.99 -1.57 19.22
CA ARG A 36 5.32 -2.19 19.26
C ARG A 36 5.91 -2.27 20.67
N ILE A 37 5.69 -1.25 21.51
CA ILE A 37 6.29 -1.18 22.85
C ILE A 37 5.45 -1.93 23.89
N ASN A 38 4.13 -1.82 23.83
CA ASN A 38 3.22 -2.26 24.91
C ASN A 38 2.52 -3.57 24.58
N HIS A 39 2.46 -3.96 23.30
CA HIS A 39 1.75 -5.14 22.81
C HIS A 39 2.62 -5.92 21.79
N PRO A 40 3.87 -6.31 22.15
CA PRO A 40 4.82 -6.90 21.20
C PRO A 40 4.36 -8.25 20.64
N ASP A 41 3.55 -8.99 21.39
CA ASP A 41 3.02 -10.30 21.00
C ASP A 41 1.85 -10.18 20.00
N VAL A 42 1.26 -8.98 19.89
CA VAL A 42 0.15 -8.72 18.97
C VAL A 42 0.69 -8.47 17.57
N GLN A 43 0.21 -9.23 16.59
CA GLN A 43 0.60 -9.00 15.21
C GLN A 43 -0.01 -7.70 14.69
N HIS A 44 0.82 -6.65 14.57
CA HIS A 44 0.38 -5.34 14.07
C HIS A 44 0.56 -5.21 12.55
N ARG A 45 -0.56 -5.16 11.83
CA ARG A 45 -0.66 -4.97 10.37
C ARG A 45 -1.22 -3.60 10.00
N PHE A 46 -1.05 -3.21 8.75
CA PHE A 46 -1.63 -2.00 8.20
C PHE A 46 -2.80 -2.28 7.26
N ASP A 47 -3.77 -1.38 7.28
CA ASP A 47 -4.89 -1.38 6.34
C ASP A 47 -4.41 -1.04 4.92
N ALA A 48 -4.62 -1.95 3.96
CA ALA A 48 -4.16 -1.75 2.59
C ALA A 48 -4.96 -0.67 1.84
N TRP A 49 -6.18 -0.32 2.29
CA TRP A 49 -6.95 0.77 1.69
C TRP A 49 -6.18 2.09 1.76
N HIS A 50 -5.48 2.36 2.88
CA HIS A 50 -4.66 3.57 3.01
C HIS A 50 -3.46 3.60 2.05
N PHE A 51 -2.92 2.43 1.69
CA PHE A 51 -1.88 2.30 0.67
C PHE A 51 -2.46 2.56 -0.73
N GLU A 52 -3.54 1.86 -1.09
CA GLU A 52 -4.27 2.09 -2.34
C GLU A 52 -4.55 3.58 -2.51
N LYS A 53 -5.20 4.20 -1.52
CA LYS A 53 -5.66 5.58 -1.61
C LYS A 53 -4.51 6.55 -1.85
N GLY A 54 -3.39 6.35 -1.14
CA GLY A 54 -2.17 7.14 -1.32
C GLY A 54 -1.57 6.98 -2.71
N ILE A 55 -1.41 5.74 -3.18
CA ILE A 55 -0.84 5.40 -4.49
C ILE A 55 -1.75 5.93 -5.61
N LYS A 56 -3.06 5.72 -5.49
CA LYS A 56 -4.09 6.19 -6.43
C LYS A 56 -4.02 7.70 -6.60
N LYS A 57 -4.01 8.45 -5.50
CA LYS A 57 -3.93 9.92 -5.52
C LYS A 57 -2.66 10.40 -6.21
N LYS A 58 -1.50 9.80 -5.90
CA LYS A 58 -0.22 10.17 -6.51
C LYS A 58 -0.16 9.80 -8.00
N THR A 59 -0.65 8.63 -8.38
CA THR A 59 -0.73 8.19 -9.78
C THR A 59 -1.66 9.11 -10.58
N ASP A 60 -2.80 9.49 -10.00
CA ASP A 60 -3.72 10.45 -10.61
C ASP A 60 -3.08 11.83 -10.79
N ALA A 61 -2.23 12.26 -9.86
CA ALA A 61 -1.50 13.53 -9.98
C ALA A 61 -0.46 13.50 -11.12
N VAL A 62 0.31 12.41 -11.24
CA VAL A 62 1.31 12.26 -12.31
C VAL A 62 0.64 12.17 -13.69
N SER A 63 -0.47 11.44 -13.78
CA SER A 63 -1.16 11.17 -15.05
C SER A 63 -2.04 12.32 -15.57
N ARG A 64 -1.99 13.50 -14.93
CA ARG A 64 -2.78 14.68 -15.33
C ARG A 64 -2.39 15.22 -16.70
N THR A 65 -1.11 15.21 -17.03
CA THR A 65 -0.61 15.73 -18.30
C THR A 65 -0.78 14.71 -19.42
N LYS A 66 -0.96 15.20 -20.65
CA LYS A 66 -1.04 14.35 -21.85
C LYS A 66 0.21 13.47 -22.02
N ALA A 67 1.37 13.96 -21.61
CA ALA A 67 2.63 13.21 -21.65
C ALA A 67 2.64 11.92 -20.80
N HIS A 68 1.82 11.84 -19.75
CA HIS A 68 1.80 10.70 -18.82
C HIS A 68 0.43 10.01 -18.74
N GLU A 69 -0.46 10.28 -19.70
CA GLU A 69 -1.85 9.77 -19.68
C GLU A 69 -1.93 8.24 -19.71
N VAL A 70 -0.90 7.57 -20.26
CA VAL A 70 -0.79 6.11 -20.29
C VAL A 70 -0.88 5.50 -18.88
N LEU A 71 -0.41 6.22 -17.84
CA LEU A 71 -0.50 5.76 -16.45
C LEU A 71 -1.94 5.63 -15.95
N ARG A 72 -2.92 6.31 -16.57
CA ARG A 72 -4.34 6.12 -16.24
C ARG A 72 -4.81 4.70 -16.57
N LYS A 73 -4.25 4.09 -17.62
CA LYS A 73 -4.56 2.70 -18.01
C LYS A 73 -3.96 1.69 -17.04
N TRP A 74 -2.81 2.02 -16.46
CA TRP A 74 -2.11 1.17 -15.48
C TRP A 74 -2.65 1.33 -14.06
N LYS A 75 -3.31 2.44 -13.74
CA LYS A 75 -3.79 2.76 -12.40
C LYS A 75 -4.58 1.62 -11.74
N SER A 76 -5.59 1.07 -12.42
CA SER A 76 -6.41 0.00 -11.86
C SER A 76 -5.58 -1.26 -11.57
N THR A 77 -4.63 -1.59 -12.44
CA THR A 77 -3.71 -2.73 -12.26
C THR A 77 -2.81 -2.51 -11.06
N ILE A 78 -2.19 -1.34 -10.94
CA ILE A 78 -1.32 -0.97 -9.80
C ILE A 78 -2.08 -1.07 -8.47
N ILE A 79 -3.32 -0.55 -8.43
CA ILE A 79 -4.15 -0.60 -7.22
C ILE A 79 -4.51 -2.04 -6.86
N ARG A 80 -4.95 -2.85 -7.83
CA ARG A 80 -5.25 -4.27 -7.60
C ARG A 80 -4.01 -5.04 -7.16
N HIS A 81 -2.82 -4.65 -7.64
CA HIS A 81 -1.57 -5.28 -7.29
C HIS A 81 -1.26 -5.17 -5.80
N VAL A 82 -1.60 -4.05 -5.14
CA VAL A 82 -1.46 -3.89 -3.67
C VAL A 82 -2.19 -5.02 -2.93
N TYR A 83 -3.47 -5.22 -3.27
CA TYR A 83 -4.28 -6.27 -2.66
C TYR A 83 -3.83 -7.67 -3.05
N CYS A 84 -3.39 -7.87 -4.30
CA CYS A 84 -2.83 -9.14 -4.75
C CYS A 84 -1.58 -9.52 -3.94
N CYS A 85 -0.65 -8.57 -3.75
CA CYS A 85 0.53 -8.77 -2.92
C CYS A 85 0.13 -9.18 -1.50
N ALA A 86 -0.78 -8.43 -0.87
CA ALA A 86 -1.26 -8.73 0.47
C ALA A 86 -1.86 -10.14 0.57
N ARG A 87 -2.82 -10.44 -0.33
CA ARG A 87 -3.62 -11.66 -0.27
C ARG A 87 -2.82 -12.92 -0.58
N THR A 88 -1.96 -12.85 -1.60
CA THR A 88 -1.25 -14.04 -2.10
C THR A 88 0.06 -14.33 -1.36
N SER A 89 0.47 -13.45 -0.45
CA SER A 89 1.65 -13.67 0.40
C SER A 89 1.31 -14.14 1.80
N ASP A 90 0.02 -14.26 2.15
CA ASP A 90 -0.48 -14.79 3.43
C ASP A 90 0.27 -14.29 4.69
N GLY A 91 0.64 -13.01 4.70
CA GLY A 91 1.33 -12.38 5.82
C GLY A 91 2.86 -12.43 5.78
N ASP A 92 3.47 -13.08 4.80
CA ASP A 92 4.91 -13.00 4.51
C ASP A 92 5.25 -11.61 3.92
N GLY A 93 5.89 -10.78 4.75
CA GLY A 93 6.23 -9.41 4.38
C GLY A 93 7.32 -9.30 3.30
N ASP A 94 8.27 -10.23 3.27
CA ASP A 94 9.35 -10.23 2.28
C ASP A 94 8.79 -10.61 0.91
N LEU A 95 7.89 -11.60 0.86
CA LEU A 95 7.18 -11.96 -0.36
C LEU A 95 6.23 -10.84 -0.83
N VAL A 96 5.59 -10.10 0.09
CA VAL A 96 4.84 -8.88 -0.26
C VAL A 96 5.75 -7.85 -0.94
N LEU A 97 6.95 -7.62 -0.39
CA LEU A 97 7.91 -6.65 -0.96
C LEU A 97 8.42 -7.09 -2.34
N ALA A 98 8.78 -8.37 -2.49
CA ALA A 98 9.23 -8.95 -3.75
C ALA A 98 8.17 -8.79 -4.85
N LYS A 99 6.91 -9.15 -4.56
CA LYS A 99 5.79 -8.96 -5.49
C LYS A 99 5.52 -7.48 -5.76
N TRP A 100 5.57 -6.61 -4.74
CA TRP A 100 5.30 -5.19 -4.94
C TRP A 100 6.34 -4.56 -5.88
N THR A 101 7.62 -4.82 -5.64
CA THR A 101 8.71 -4.24 -6.43
C THR A 101 8.72 -4.73 -7.88
N SER A 102 8.20 -5.93 -8.15
CA SER A 102 8.11 -6.48 -9.50
C SER A 102 7.16 -5.71 -10.43
N ILE A 103 6.25 -4.88 -9.90
CA ILE A 103 5.31 -4.08 -10.70
C ILE A 103 6.02 -3.21 -11.74
N MET A 104 7.23 -2.72 -11.44
CA MET A 104 8.01 -1.90 -12.38
C MET A 104 8.51 -2.70 -13.58
N ARG A 105 8.66 -4.02 -13.45
CA ARG A 105 8.96 -4.93 -14.56
C ARG A 105 7.69 -5.33 -15.31
N HIS A 106 6.58 -5.53 -14.58
CA HIS A 106 5.29 -5.84 -15.21
C HIS A 106 4.83 -4.72 -16.16
N VAL A 107 4.97 -3.44 -15.79
CA VAL A 107 4.48 -2.33 -16.63
C VAL A 107 5.26 -2.12 -17.93
N ILE A 108 6.42 -2.78 -18.08
CA ILE A 108 7.28 -2.74 -19.28
C ILE A 108 7.37 -4.11 -19.98
N ASP A 109 6.48 -5.04 -19.65
CA ASP A 109 6.42 -6.40 -20.23
C ASP A 109 7.69 -7.24 -20.03
N VAL A 110 8.36 -7.10 -18.89
CA VAL A 110 9.52 -7.93 -18.53
C VAL A 110 9.07 -8.98 -17.51
N PRO A 111 8.98 -10.27 -17.89
CA PRO A 111 8.40 -11.31 -17.04
C PRO A 111 9.38 -11.88 -16.01
N ILE A 112 10.67 -11.57 -16.10
CA ILE A 112 11.73 -12.07 -15.21
C ILE A 112 12.08 -11.00 -14.18
N HIS A 113 12.10 -11.40 -12.91
CA HIS A 113 12.42 -10.53 -11.79
C HIS A 113 13.74 -10.90 -11.15
N ARG A 114 14.38 -9.92 -10.51
CA ARG A 114 15.67 -10.11 -9.83
C ARG A 114 15.52 -10.74 -8.44
N ASP A 115 14.34 -10.59 -7.84
CA ASP A 115 14.08 -11.08 -6.49
C ASP A 115 13.76 -12.58 -6.53
N PRO A 116 14.54 -13.44 -5.86
CA PRO A 116 14.33 -14.89 -5.89
C PRO A 116 13.04 -15.33 -5.20
N LEU A 117 12.44 -14.51 -4.33
CA LEU A 117 11.14 -14.82 -3.70
C LEU A 117 9.98 -14.69 -4.69
N HIS A 118 10.16 -13.92 -5.77
CA HIS A 118 9.17 -13.78 -6.83
C HIS A 118 9.86 -13.67 -8.19
N PRO A 119 10.47 -14.75 -8.71
CA PRO A 119 11.42 -14.69 -9.83
C PRO A 119 10.76 -14.43 -11.19
N ALA A 120 9.44 -14.64 -11.30
CA ALA A 120 8.69 -14.38 -12.53
C ALA A 120 7.23 -14.02 -12.25
N CYS A 121 6.58 -13.40 -13.24
CA CYS A 121 5.15 -13.13 -13.23
C CYS A 121 4.33 -14.40 -13.02
N ALA A 122 3.24 -14.30 -12.25
CA ALA A 122 2.30 -15.42 -12.03
C ALA A 122 1.23 -15.54 -13.13
N HIS A 123 1.38 -14.86 -14.26
CA HIS A 123 0.45 -14.87 -15.37
C HIS A 123 1.16 -15.31 -16.66
N GLY A 124 0.40 -15.91 -17.59
CA GLY A 124 0.87 -16.18 -18.95
C GLY A 124 0.94 -14.90 -19.80
N ASP A 125 0.98 -15.07 -21.11
CA ASP A 125 0.92 -13.95 -22.06
C ASP A 125 -0.36 -13.13 -21.85
N ILE A 126 -0.20 -11.81 -21.66
CA ILE A 126 -1.30 -10.86 -21.43
C ILE A 126 -1.71 -10.15 -22.72
N GLY A 127 -1.06 -10.46 -23.84
CA GLY A 127 -1.30 -9.89 -25.15
C GLY A 127 -0.99 -8.39 -25.23
N ASN A 128 -1.58 -7.73 -26.22
CA ASN A 128 -1.24 -6.35 -26.54
C ASN A 128 -1.76 -5.37 -25.46
N ARG A 129 -0.82 -4.66 -24.81
CA ARG A 129 -1.10 -3.53 -23.92
C ARG A 129 -0.26 -2.32 -24.31
N LYS A 130 -0.66 -1.15 -23.80
CA LYS A 130 0.20 0.05 -23.84
C LYS A 130 1.28 -0.03 -22.76
N TRP A 131 2.27 -0.88 -23.00
CA TRP A 131 3.45 -1.02 -22.14
C TRP A 131 4.19 0.32 -22.04
N LEU A 132 4.82 0.54 -20.88
CA LEU A 132 5.73 1.65 -20.69
C LEU A 132 7.08 1.31 -21.30
N GLU A 133 7.87 2.34 -21.60
CA GLU A 133 9.25 2.18 -22.01
C GLU A 133 10.16 2.52 -20.84
N GLU A 134 11.05 1.60 -20.46
CA GLU A 134 12.14 1.85 -19.51
C GLU A 134 13.16 2.83 -20.13
N GLY A 135 13.14 3.07 -21.45
CA GLY A 135 14.06 4.00 -22.13
C GLY A 135 15.50 3.48 -22.21
N GLN A 136 16.32 4.14 -23.03
CA GLN A 136 17.71 3.75 -23.26
C GLN A 136 18.65 4.31 -22.18
N PRO A 137 19.78 3.64 -21.87
CA PRO A 137 20.74 4.13 -20.89
C PRO A 137 21.33 5.47 -21.32
N SER A 138 21.12 6.53 -20.53
CA SER A 138 21.80 7.83 -20.73
C SER A 138 22.81 8.05 -19.61
N ARG A 139 24.02 8.53 -19.96
CA ARG A 139 25.08 8.85 -18.99
C ARG A 139 24.64 10.07 -18.18
N GLY A 140 24.11 9.85 -16.99
CA GLY A 140 23.69 10.89 -16.06
C GLY A 140 23.45 10.33 -14.67
N THR A 141 23.66 11.17 -13.66
CA THR A 141 23.56 10.82 -12.24
C THR A 141 22.21 11.28 -11.70
N CYS A 142 21.27 10.37 -11.44
CA CYS A 142 20.08 10.69 -10.63
C CYS A 142 19.35 9.45 -10.07
N CYS A 143 18.95 9.57 -8.80
CA CYS A 143 18.09 8.71 -8.00
C CYS A 143 18.64 7.36 -7.49
N SER A 144 18.85 7.34 -6.17
CA SER A 144 19.28 6.22 -5.37
C SER A 144 18.13 5.23 -5.12
N TYR A 145 18.23 4.05 -5.71
CA TYR A 145 17.64 2.84 -5.13
C TYR A 145 18.39 2.53 -3.83
N LEU A 146 18.00 3.20 -2.74
CA LEU A 146 18.75 3.17 -1.48
C LEU A 146 18.77 1.79 -0.79
N TYR A 147 18.09 0.78 -1.33
CA TYR A 147 18.00 -0.54 -0.72
C TYR A 147 18.85 -1.64 -1.36
N LEU A 148 19.46 -1.41 -2.54
CA LEU A 148 20.16 -2.50 -3.26
C LEU A 148 21.67 -2.31 -3.47
N LYS A 149 22.28 -1.14 -3.19
CA LYS A 149 23.73 -0.90 -3.40
C LYS A 149 24.26 -1.41 -4.76
N ILE A 150 23.61 -1.07 -5.86
CA ILE A 150 24.08 -1.40 -7.23
C ILE A 150 24.42 -0.08 -7.96
N PRO A 151 25.47 -0.01 -8.79
CA PRO A 151 25.71 1.14 -9.66
C PRO A 151 24.54 1.31 -10.65
N HIS A 152 23.75 2.38 -10.50
CA HIS A 152 22.57 2.64 -11.33
C HIS A 152 22.93 3.47 -12.57
N PHE A 153 22.62 2.92 -13.75
CA PHE A 153 22.40 3.69 -14.97
C PHE A 153 21.00 4.31 -14.90
N CYS A 154 20.84 5.59 -15.30
CA CYS A 154 19.52 6.22 -15.40
C CYS A 154 18.79 5.68 -16.64
N THR A 155 18.18 4.50 -16.50
CA THR A 155 17.36 3.84 -17.53
C THR A 155 15.90 4.12 -17.20
N GLY A 156 15.35 5.20 -17.75
CA GLY A 156 13.94 5.55 -17.53
C GLY A 156 13.44 6.61 -18.49
N THR A 157 12.40 6.33 -19.30
CA THR A 157 11.58 7.43 -19.85
C THR A 157 11.04 8.29 -18.70
N GLU A 158 10.76 9.57 -18.95
CA GLU A 158 10.22 10.46 -17.91
C GLU A 158 8.96 9.89 -17.25
N THR A 159 8.07 9.28 -18.03
CA THR A 159 6.85 8.62 -17.52
C THR A 159 7.18 7.45 -16.59
N PHE A 160 8.15 6.61 -16.96
CA PHE A 160 8.60 5.49 -16.12
C PHE A 160 9.19 5.98 -14.79
N ARG A 161 10.09 6.98 -14.83
CA ARG A 161 10.70 7.56 -13.61
C ARG A 161 9.67 8.22 -12.70
N ARG A 162 8.69 8.91 -13.27
CA ARG A 162 7.60 9.48 -12.46
C ARG A 162 6.75 8.41 -11.81
N LEU A 163 6.46 7.32 -12.52
CA LEU A 163 5.75 6.19 -11.91
C LEU A 163 6.58 5.55 -10.79
N GLU A 164 7.87 5.31 -11.03
CA GLU A 164 8.81 4.79 -10.03
C GLU A 164 8.83 5.67 -8.76
N SER A 165 8.87 7.00 -8.91
CA SER A 165 8.81 7.93 -7.78
C SER A 165 7.52 7.83 -6.94
N VAL A 166 6.45 7.27 -7.51
CA VAL A 166 5.19 7.01 -6.81
C VAL A 166 5.20 5.64 -6.13
N LEU A 167 5.77 4.62 -6.79
CA LEU A 167 5.69 3.22 -6.37
C LEU A 167 6.87 2.73 -5.51
N MET A 168 8.04 3.37 -5.63
CA MET A 168 9.28 3.02 -4.93
C MET A 168 9.78 4.00 -3.84
N PRO A 169 8.98 4.92 -3.25
CA PRO A 169 9.44 5.69 -2.09
C PRO A 169 9.91 4.80 -0.93
N ALA A 170 11.03 5.16 -0.29
CA ALA A 170 11.60 4.39 0.83
C ALA A 170 10.60 4.13 1.97
N LEU A 171 9.76 5.11 2.33
CA LEU A 171 8.71 4.92 3.34
C LEU A 171 7.63 3.93 2.91
N LEU A 172 7.30 3.89 1.61
CA LEU A 172 6.34 2.92 1.08
C LEU A 172 6.94 1.52 1.12
N LEU A 173 8.17 1.34 0.66
CA LEU A 173 8.87 0.05 0.65
C LEU A 173 9.09 -0.51 2.05
N ARG A 174 9.32 0.36 3.05
CA ARG A 174 9.41 -0.05 4.47
C ARG A 174 8.07 -0.54 5.02
N ASP A 175 6.97 0.11 4.66
CA ASP A 175 5.67 -0.13 5.30
C ASP A 175 4.82 -1.18 4.57
N ILE A 176 4.99 -1.34 3.24
CA ILE A 176 4.19 -2.27 2.44
C ILE A 176 4.29 -3.74 2.87
N PRO A 177 5.41 -4.27 3.41
CA PRO A 177 5.48 -5.64 3.94
C PRO A 177 4.46 -5.92 5.05
N ARG A 178 3.97 -4.87 5.72
CA ARG A 178 3.08 -4.98 6.88
C ARG A 178 1.60 -4.91 6.53
N ILE A 179 1.22 -4.82 5.27
CA ILE A 179 -0.19 -4.81 4.86
C ILE A 179 -0.91 -6.08 5.32
N SER A 180 -2.16 -5.95 5.79
CA SER A 180 -2.97 -7.10 6.22
C SER A 180 -3.36 -7.98 5.03
N PRO A 181 -3.28 -9.32 5.12
CA PRO A 181 -3.69 -10.22 4.03
C PRO A 181 -5.22 -10.43 3.95
N LYS A 182 -5.91 -10.44 5.10
CA LYS A 182 -7.29 -10.95 5.24
C LYS A 182 -8.26 -9.90 5.79
N GLU A 183 -7.84 -9.11 6.77
CA GLU A 183 -8.65 -8.13 7.51
C GLU A 183 -8.71 -6.77 6.78
N GLN A 184 -9.09 -6.80 5.50
CA GLN A 184 -9.19 -5.62 4.64
C GLN A 184 -10.48 -4.84 4.91
N THR A 185 -10.38 -3.53 5.13
CA THR A 185 -11.55 -2.69 5.46
C THR A 185 -12.34 -2.22 4.24
N TYR A 186 -11.89 -2.52 3.01
CA TYR A 186 -12.50 -2.03 1.77
C TYR A 186 -14.03 -2.22 1.71
N ALA A 187 -14.51 -3.40 2.09
CA ALA A 187 -15.95 -3.69 2.09
C ALA A 187 -16.70 -2.84 3.12
N LEU A 188 -16.14 -2.72 4.33
CA LEU A 188 -16.69 -1.92 5.42
C LEU A 188 -16.70 -0.43 5.06
N GLU A 189 -15.62 0.10 4.49
CA GLU A 189 -15.53 1.49 4.06
C GLU A 189 -16.41 1.80 2.84
N SER A 190 -16.59 0.84 1.94
CA SER A 190 -17.55 0.98 0.84
C SER A 190 -18.99 1.09 1.37
N PHE A 191 -19.34 0.27 2.36
CA PHE A 191 -20.62 0.35 3.06
C PHE A 191 -20.77 1.68 3.83
N HIS A 192 -19.75 2.09 4.59
CA HIS A 192 -19.75 3.37 5.28
C HIS A 192 -19.82 4.56 4.32
N GLY A 193 -19.22 4.48 3.13
CA GLY A 193 -19.29 5.53 2.12
C GLY A 193 -20.73 5.79 1.64
N ILE A 194 -21.51 4.71 1.45
CA ILE A 194 -22.95 4.79 1.16
C ILE A 194 -23.66 5.48 2.33
N LEU A 195 -23.43 5.02 3.57
CA LEU A 195 -24.08 5.59 4.74
C LEU A 195 -23.72 7.06 4.96
N VAL A 196 -22.48 7.48 4.70
CA VAL A 196 -22.05 8.89 4.82
C VAL A 196 -22.73 9.77 3.78
N HIS A 197 -23.06 9.25 2.60
CA HIS A 197 -23.81 10.00 1.59
C HIS A 197 -25.23 10.33 2.08
N PHE A 198 -25.90 9.38 2.73
CA PHE A 198 -27.26 9.55 3.24
C PHE A 198 -27.32 10.18 4.64
N ALA A 199 -26.29 9.98 5.44
CA ALA A 199 -26.20 10.41 6.83
C ALA A 199 -24.78 10.89 7.15
N PRO A 200 -24.40 12.10 6.69
CA PRO A 200 -23.06 12.62 6.87
C PRO A 200 -22.71 12.74 8.35
N ARG A 201 -21.41 12.60 8.66
CA ARG A 201 -20.89 12.60 10.04
C ARG A 201 -21.36 13.83 10.84
N SER A 202 -21.46 14.98 10.19
CA SER A 202 -21.93 16.24 10.78
C SER A 202 -23.40 16.25 11.21
N ARG A 203 -24.23 15.35 10.69
CA ARG A 203 -25.67 15.27 11.01
C ARG A 203 -26.04 14.12 11.95
N LYS A 204 -25.26 13.02 11.94
CA LYS A 204 -25.60 11.80 12.69
C LYS A 204 -24.74 11.51 13.93
N PHE A 205 -23.55 12.07 14.06
CA PHE A 205 -22.78 11.91 15.31
C PHE A 205 -23.38 12.78 16.40
N LYS A 206 -24.31 12.19 17.15
CA LYS A 206 -24.77 12.76 18.42
C LYS A 206 -23.60 12.78 19.40
N TYR A 207 -23.59 13.78 20.28
CA TYR A 207 -22.59 13.93 21.34
C TYR A 207 -22.42 12.65 22.16
N GLU A 208 -23.52 11.97 22.50
CA GLU A 208 -23.56 10.68 23.18
C GLU A 208 -22.80 9.58 22.41
N GLY A 209 -22.94 9.53 21.08
CA GLY A 209 -22.23 8.58 20.24
C GLY A 209 -20.73 8.89 20.08
N MET A 210 -20.32 10.15 20.33
CA MET A 210 -18.90 10.51 20.42
C MET A 210 -18.32 10.14 21.79
N LEU A 211 -19.09 10.33 22.86
CA LEU A 211 -18.72 9.90 24.22
C LEU A 211 -18.58 8.38 24.33
N ALA A 212 -19.43 7.61 23.66
CA ALA A 212 -19.31 6.14 23.65
C ALA A 212 -18.07 5.63 22.89
N ARG A 213 -17.37 6.49 22.14
CA ARG A 213 -16.13 6.17 21.41
C ARG A 213 -14.87 6.64 22.14
N THR A 214 -15.02 7.32 23.27
CA THR A 214 -13.94 7.74 24.17
C THR A 214 -13.97 6.93 25.44
#